data_AF-B6BKN6-F1
#
_entry.id   AF-B6BKN6-F1
#
_cell.length_a   1.000
_cell.length_b   1.000
_cell.length_c   1.000
_cell.angle_alpha   90.00
_cell.angle_beta   90.00
_cell.angle_gamma   90.00
#
_symmetry.space_group_name_H-M   'P 1'
#
loop_
_entity.id
_entity.type
_entity.pdbx_description
1 polymer ?
#
loop_
_entity_poly.entity_id
_entity_poly.type
_entity_poly.pdbx_seq_one_letter_code
_entity_poly.pdbx_strand_id
1 'polypeptide(L)'
;MKQESYELFKSAGIKDITDVLSKELNSRNEQAFWGDKVVPFTEAILSVLIPLRDAKQLYTPEGISVDELTPELFFKWNDFVSLKSLAFKVQRSNKAEGESKTDIDLKILGDYLSHYNVNLEDELLDFPISHYNLHQGVSNVIKSLL
;
A
#
# COMPACT_ATOMS: atom_id res chain seq x y z
N MET A 1 1.06 -17.24 5.68
CA MET A 1 1.01 -16.11 6.62
C MET A 1 0.29 -16.54 7.88
N LYS A 2 0.46 -15.83 9.01
CA LYS A 2 -0.24 -16.14 10.27
C LYS A 2 -1.73 -15.82 10.14
N GLN A 3 -2.59 -16.57 10.83
CA GLN A 3 -4.05 -16.32 10.83
C GLN A 3 -4.39 -14.93 11.40
N GLU A 4 -3.63 -14.48 12.40
CA GLU A 4 -3.74 -13.15 13.02
C GLU A 4 -3.63 -12.02 11.98
N SER A 5 -2.79 -12.20 10.96
CA SER A 5 -2.61 -11.22 9.88
C SER A 5 -3.84 -11.09 9.00
N TYR A 6 -4.64 -12.14 8.81
CA TYR A 6 -5.89 -12.03 8.05
C TYR A 6 -6.94 -11.23 8.83
N GLU A 7 -7.11 -11.52 10.12
CA GLU A 7 -8.05 -10.78 10.98
C GLU A 7 -7.68 -9.30 11.08
N LEU A 8 -6.38 -9.02 11.17
CA LEU A 8 -5.83 -7.67 11.20
C LEU A 8 -6.20 -6.89 9.92
N PHE A 9 -5.92 -7.42 8.73
CA PHE A 9 -6.20 -6.71 7.47
C PHE A 9 -7.71 -6.59 7.16
N LYS A 10 -8.50 -7.57 7.60
CA LYS A 10 -9.95 -7.61 7.39
C LYS A 10 -10.69 -6.48 8.10
N SER A 11 -10.25 -6.07 9.28
CA SER A 11 -11.04 -5.18 10.14
C SER A 11 -10.27 -4.01 10.76
N ALA A 12 -8.95 -4.08 10.88
CA ALA A 12 -8.18 -3.06 11.58
C ALA A 12 -8.00 -1.77 10.76
N GLY A 13 -7.71 -0.67 11.45
CA GLY A 13 -7.36 0.60 10.83
C GLY A 13 -5.88 0.66 10.42
N ILE A 14 -5.51 1.73 9.69
CA ILE A 14 -4.11 1.95 9.26
C ILE A 14 -3.17 1.91 10.47
N LYS A 15 -3.53 2.67 11.52
CA LYS A 15 -2.70 2.82 12.73
C LYS A 15 -2.45 1.48 13.43
N ASP A 16 -3.47 0.64 13.55
CA ASP A 16 -3.35 -0.66 14.20
C ASP A 16 -2.38 -1.57 13.45
N ILE A 17 -2.48 -1.60 12.11
CA ILE A 17 -1.58 -2.39 11.26
C ILE A 17 -0.15 -1.86 11.36
N THR A 18 0.05 -0.55 11.28
CA THR A 18 1.38 0.07 11.39
C THR A 18 1.99 -0.11 12.79
N ASP A 19 1.17 -0.09 13.85
CA ASP A 19 1.63 -0.30 15.23
C ASP A 19 2.10 -1.74 15.45
N VAL A 20 1.43 -2.72 14.85
CA VAL A 20 1.87 -4.13 14.86
C VAL A 20 3.23 -4.26 14.18
N LEU A 21 3.38 -3.70 12.96
CA LEU A 21 4.65 -3.75 12.23
C LEU A 21 5.78 -3.03 12.98
N SER A 22 5.48 -1.86 13.58
CA SER A 22 6.46 -1.10 14.37
C SER A 22 6.93 -1.90 15.59
N LYS A 23 6.01 -2.54 16.33
CA LYS A 23 6.35 -3.40 17.47
C LYS A 23 7.22 -4.59 17.07
N GLU A 24 6.87 -5.26 15.98
CA GLU A 24 7.65 -6.40 15.47
C GLU A 24 9.05 -5.96 15.02
N LEU A 25 9.20 -4.81 14.35
CA LEU A 25 10.49 -4.25 13.99
C LEU A 25 11.37 -3.91 15.21
N ASN A 26 10.76 -3.35 16.26
CA ASN A 26 11.45 -3.03 17.51
C ASN A 26 11.94 -4.30 18.22
N SER A 27 11.16 -5.38 18.18
CA SER A 27 11.54 -6.66 18.78
C SER A 27 12.77 -7.30 18.12
N ARG A 28 13.04 -6.98 16.85
CA ARG A 28 14.14 -7.55 16.06
C ARG A 28 15.42 -6.70 16.06
N ASN A 29 15.42 -5.55 16.73
CA ASN A 29 16.54 -4.57 16.70
C ASN A 29 16.89 -4.06 15.28
N GLU A 30 15.96 -4.21 14.32
CA GLU A 30 16.09 -3.75 12.93
C GLU A 30 15.50 -2.33 12.72
N GLN A 31 15.10 -1.68 13.83
CA GLN A 31 14.25 -0.51 13.89
C GLN A 31 14.77 0.70 13.11
N ALA A 32 16.06 1.06 13.26
CA ALA A 32 16.52 2.39 12.87
C ALA A 32 16.49 2.66 11.36
N PHE A 33 16.72 1.64 10.53
CA PHE A 33 16.66 1.80 9.08
C PHE A 33 15.32 1.33 8.51
N TRP A 34 14.80 0.18 8.96
CA TRP A 34 13.61 -0.41 8.38
C TRP A 34 12.32 0.23 8.90
N GLY A 35 12.28 0.74 10.14
CA GLY A 35 11.12 1.46 10.67
C GLY A 35 10.73 2.65 9.79
N ASP A 36 11.71 3.46 9.42
CA ASP A 36 11.55 4.67 8.60
C ASP A 36 11.18 4.38 7.14
N LYS A 37 11.17 3.10 6.72
CA LYS A 37 10.81 2.68 5.36
C LYS A 37 9.54 1.84 5.34
N VAL A 38 9.45 0.83 6.22
CA VAL A 38 8.32 -0.11 6.30
C VAL A 38 7.04 0.59 6.73
N VAL A 39 7.10 1.43 7.77
CA VAL A 39 5.89 2.06 8.32
C VAL A 39 5.30 3.05 7.31
N PRO A 40 6.05 4.03 6.77
CA PRO A 40 5.49 4.97 5.78
C PRO A 40 5.02 4.27 4.50
N PHE A 41 5.71 3.21 4.07
CA PHE A 41 5.29 2.45 2.89
C PHE A 41 3.97 1.72 3.10
N THR A 42 3.83 1.08 4.26
CA THR A 42 2.58 0.38 4.61
C THR A 42 1.44 1.37 4.76
N GLU A 43 1.68 2.50 5.42
CA GLU A 43 0.72 3.59 5.55
C GLU A 43 0.26 4.12 4.18
N ALA A 44 1.19 4.34 3.25
CA ALA A 44 0.86 4.79 1.89
C ALA A 44 -0.07 3.83 1.15
N ILE A 45 0.21 2.52 1.21
CA ILE A 45 -0.65 1.50 0.57
C ILE A 45 -2.03 1.44 1.25
N LEU A 46 -2.05 1.38 2.59
CA LEU A 46 -3.30 1.23 3.36
C LEU A 46 -4.18 2.49 3.30
N SER A 47 -3.59 3.67 3.08
CA SER A 47 -4.34 4.92 2.86
C SER A 47 -5.33 4.83 1.69
N VAL A 48 -5.09 3.90 0.76
CA VAL A 48 -5.97 3.61 -0.37
C VAL A 48 -6.77 2.32 -0.16
N LEU A 49 -6.11 1.23 0.26
CA LEU A 49 -6.78 -0.07 0.38
C LEU A 49 -7.85 -0.10 1.46
N ILE A 50 -7.68 0.62 2.57
CA ILE A 50 -8.70 0.65 3.64
C ILE A 50 -9.97 1.37 3.19
N PRO A 51 -9.92 2.58 2.60
CA PRO A 51 -11.11 3.20 2.02
C PRO A 51 -11.80 2.32 0.96
N LEU A 52 -11.02 1.65 0.09
CA LEU A 52 -11.59 0.71 -0.89
C LEU A 52 -12.28 -0.49 -0.22
N ARG A 53 -11.69 -1.05 0.84
CA ARG A 53 -12.28 -2.12 1.65
C ARG A 53 -13.61 -1.68 2.24
N ASP A 54 -13.62 -0.54 2.91
CA ASP A 54 -14.78 -0.05 3.63
C ASP A 54 -15.92 0.33 2.66
N ALA A 55 -15.57 0.78 1.44
CA ALA A 55 -16.50 1.03 0.34
C ALA A 55 -16.91 -0.24 -0.44
N LYS A 56 -16.35 -1.43 -0.13
CA LYS A 56 -16.53 -2.68 -0.88
C LYS A 56 -16.17 -2.58 -2.36
N GLN A 57 -15.13 -1.82 -2.66
CA GLN A 57 -14.60 -1.57 -4.01
C GLN A 57 -13.16 -2.08 -4.13
N LEU A 58 -12.76 -3.12 -3.39
CA LEU A 58 -11.42 -3.68 -3.52
C LEU A 58 -11.24 -4.37 -4.86
N TYR A 59 -10.03 -4.27 -5.41
CA TYR A 59 -9.65 -4.93 -6.63
C TYR A 59 -8.17 -5.32 -6.63
N THR A 60 -7.82 -6.29 -7.46
CA THR A 60 -6.43 -6.72 -7.68
C THR A 60 -5.71 -5.81 -8.70
N PRO A 61 -4.37 -5.86 -8.83
CA PRO A 61 -3.66 -5.17 -9.90
C PRO A 61 -4.15 -5.51 -11.31
N GLU A 62 -4.78 -6.67 -11.50
CA GLU A 62 -5.39 -7.07 -12.77
C GLU A 62 -6.78 -6.44 -12.99
N GLY A 63 -7.33 -5.73 -12.00
CA GLY A 63 -8.66 -5.11 -12.06
C GLY A 63 -9.80 -6.05 -11.66
N ILE A 64 -9.50 -7.18 -11.01
CA ILE A 64 -10.51 -8.15 -10.57
C ILE A 64 -11.06 -7.72 -9.21
N SER A 65 -12.39 -7.60 -9.09
CA SER A 65 -13.06 -7.28 -7.82
C SER A 65 -12.82 -8.37 -6.77
N VAL A 66 -12.62 -7.96 -5.52
CA VAL A 66 -12.42 -8.87 -4.38
C VAL A 66 -13.21 -8.36 -3.17
N ASP A 67 -13.66 -9.29 -2.32
CA ASP A 67 -14.56 -8.93 -1.22
C ASP A 67 -13.84 -8.49 0.06
N GLU A 68 -12.60 -8.97 0.26
CA GLU A 68 -11.87 -8.78 1.52
C GLU A 68 -10.45 -8.29 1.26
N LEU A 69 -9.98 -7.40 2.15
CA LEU A 69 -8.57 -7.02 2.19
C LEU A 69 -7.82 -8.12 2.91
N THR A 70 -7.16 -8.99 2.13
CA THR A 70 -6.26 -10.00 2.66
C THR A 70 -4.81 -9.51 2.61
N PRO A 71 -3.91 -10.10 3.42
CA PRO A 71 -2.51 -9.77 3.30
C PRO A 71 -1.91 -10.05 1.92
N GLU A 72 -2.38 -11.08 1.19
CA GLU A 72 -1.96 -11.33 -0.19
C GLU A 72 -2.37 -10.19 -1.12
N LEU A 73 -3.59 -9.66 -0.96
CA LEU A 73 -4.02 -8.50 -1.72
C LEU A 73 -3.14 -7.29 -1.43
N PHE A 74 -2.82 -7.05 -0.16
CA PHE A 74 -1.85 -6.02 0.22
C PHE A 74 -0.51 -6.24 -0.49
N PHE A 75 0.03 -7.47 -0.48
CA PHE A 75 1.32 -7.76 -1.11
C PHE A 75 1.31 -7.66 -2.63
N LYS A 76 0.17 -7.86 -3.29
CA LYS A 76 0.01 -7.57 -4.72
C LYS A 76 0.19 -6.09 -5.04
N TRP A 77 -0.17 -5.21 -4.12
CA TRP A 77 0.01 -3.75 -4.24
C TRP A 77 1.31 -3.22 -3.62
N ASN A 78 2.03 -4.09 -2.91
CA ASN A 78 3.27 -3.75 -2.19
C ASN A 78 4.51 -3.74 -3.09
N ASP A 79 4.38 -4.06 -4.37
CA ASP A 79 5.42 -3.77 -5.36
C ASP A 79 5.35 -2.29 -5.79
N PHE A 80 6.51 -1.67 -6.02
CA PHE A 80 6.56 -0.23 -6.28
C PHE A 80 5.95 0.18 -7.64
N VAL A 81 6.03 -0.69 -8.67
CA VAL A 81 5.31 -0.49 -9.94
C VAL A 81 3.82 -0.58 -9.70
N SER A 82 3.40 -1.59 -8.94
CA SER A 82 2.00 -1.81 -8.59
C SER A 82 1.43 -0.64 -7.78
N LEU A 83 2.20 -0.08 -6.85
CA LEU A 83 1.81 1.08 -6.06
C LEU A 83 1.63 2.34 -6.92
N LYS A 84 2.54 2.58 -7.87
CA LYS A 84 2.37 3.65 -8.86
C LYS A 84 1.08 3.44 -9.66
N SER A 85 0.85 2.22 -10.16
CA SER A 85 -0.37 1.89 -10.91
C SER A 85 -1.63 2.10 -10.08
N LEU A 86 -1.60 1.78 -8.78
CA LEU A 86 -2.71 2.02 -7.85
C LEU A 86 -3.07 3.51 -7.79
N ALA A 87 -2.07 4.38 -7.64
CA ALA A 87 -2.29 5.83 -7.60
C ALA A 87 -3.01 6.32 -8.87
N PHE A 88 -2.52 5.95 -10.05
CA PHE A 88 -3.17 6.33 -11.32
C PHE A 88 -4.57 5.75 -11.49
N LYS A 89 -4.79 4.50 -11.07
CA LYS A 89 -6.12 3.88 -11.10
C LYS A 89 -7.11 4.64 -10.24
N VAL A 90 -6.76 4.95 -8.99
CA VAL A 90 -7.63 5.71 -8.09
C VAL A 90 -7.81 7.15 -8.55
N GLN A 91 -6.78 7.80 -9.11
CA GLN A 91 -6.94 9.13 -9.72
C GLN A 91 -7.97 9.12 -10.87
N ARG A 92 -7.98 8.08 -11.71
CA ARG A 92 -8.98 7.90 -12.76
C ARG A 92 -10.36 7.64 -12.17
N SER A 93 -10.47 6.75 -11.19
CA SER A 93 -11.73 6.45 -10.50
C SER A 93 -12.29 7.68 -9.77
N ASN A 94 -11.45 8.52 -9.17
CA ASN A 94 -11.89 9.77 -8.53
C ASN A 94 -12.49 10.78 -9.52
N LYS A 95 -12.09 10.72 -10.79
CA LYS A 95 -12.61 11.56 -11.88
C LYS A 95 -13.78 10.92 -12.63
N ALA A 96 -14.10 9.65 -12.34
CA ALA A 96 -15.22 8.96 -12.97
C ALA A 96 -16.56 9.49 -12.45
N GLU A 97 -17.64 9.13 -13.15
CA GLU A 97 -19.01 9.43 -12.74
C GLU A 97 -19.75 8.13 -12.39
N GLY A 98 -20.77 8.23 -11.52
CA GLY A 98 -21.61 7.09 -11.14
C GLY A 98 -20.91 6.07 -10.24
N GLU A 99 -21.24 4.79 -10.43
CA GLU A 99 -20.82 3.69 -9.54
C GLU A 99 -19.31 3.40 -9.56
N SER A 100 -18.62 3.83 -10.62
CA SER A 100 -17.17 3.69 -10.76
C SER A 100 -16.38 4.80 -10.06
N LYS A 101 -17.08 5.82 -9.53
CA LYS A 101 -16.45 6.94 -8.84
C LYS A 101 -15.96 6.50 -7.46
N THR A 102 -14.70 6.80 -7.18
CA THR A 102 -14.14 6.75 -5.82
C THR A 102 -14.02 8.17 -5.27
N ASP A 103 -14.03 8.35 -3.96
CA ASP A 103 -13.75 9.64 -3.30
C ASP A 103 -12.62 9.46 -2.29
N ILE A 104 -11.52 8.84 -2.75
CA ILE A 104 -10.37 8.48 -1.92
C ILE A 104 -9.36 9.61 -1.94
N ASP A 105 -8.95 10.06 -0.75
CA ASP A 105 -7.85 11.02 -0.60
C ASP A 105 -6.51 10.34 -0.94
N LEU A 106 -5.86 10.84 -1.98
CA LEU A 106 -4.57 10.35 -2.45
C LEU A 106 -3.38 11.12 -1.87
N LYS A 107 -3.59 12.06 -0.96
CA LYS A 107 -2.49 12.90 -0.44
C LYS A 107 -1.36 12.07 0.16
N ILE A 108 -1.67 11.09 1.01
CA ILE A 108 -0.66 10.25 1.67
C ILE A 108 0.14 9.43 0.65
N LEU A 109 -0.56 8.73 -0.24
CA LEU A 109 0.08 7.93 -1.30
C LEU A 109 0.87 8.81 -2.28
N GLY A 110 0.31 9.96 -2.66
CA GLY A 110 0.92 10.89 -3.60
C GLY A 110 2.19 11.54 -3.03
N ASP A 111 2.15 12.01 -1.79
CA ASP A 111 3.31 12.56 -1.08
C ASP A 111 4.41 11.49 -0.95
N TYR A 112 4.04 10.24 -0.63
CA TYR A 112 4.98 9.12 -0.56
C TYR A 112 5.65 8.86 -1.92
N LEU A 113 4.87 8.71 -2.99
CA LEU A 113 5.40 8.43 -4.33
C LEU A 113 6.27 9.59 -4.85
N SER A 114 5.87 10.83 -4.61
CA SER A 114 6.62 12.03 -4.98
C SER A 114 7.98 12.09 -4.27
N HIS A 115 8.05 11.70 -3.00
CA HIS A 115 9.32 11.61 -2.26
C HIS A 115 10.34 10.66 -2.92
N TYR A 116 9.86 9.65 -3.64
CA TYR A 116 10.67 8.71 -4.41
C TYR A 116 10.73 9.05 -5.91
N ASN A 117 10.54 10.33 -6.26
CA ASN A 117 10.64 10.85 -7.63
C ASN A 117 9.71 10.17 -8.65
N VAL A 118 8.57 9.65 -8.20
CA VAL A 118 7.55 9.13 -9.11
C VAL A 118 6.75 10.30 -9.67
N ASN A 119 6.64 10.35 -11.00
CA ASN A 119 5.78 11.31 -11.66
C ASN A 119 4.32 10.83 -11.58
N LEU A 120 3.44 11.68 -11.04
CA LEU A 120 2.00 11.41 -10.88
C LEU A 120 1.14 12.10 -11.95
N GLU A 121 1.77 12.78 -12.90
CA GLU A 121 1.15 13.40 -14.08
C GLU A 121 1.35 12.54 -15.34
N ASP A 122 2.49 11.86 -15.45
CA ASP A 122 2.84 10.97 -16.56
C ASP A 122 3.06 9.53 -16.08
N GLU A 123 2.07 8.67 -16.35
CA GLU A 123 2.11 7.24 -15.99
C GLU A 123 3.21 6.47 -16.74
N LEU A 124 3.67 6.96 -17.89
CA LEU A 124 4.69 6.28 -18.70
C LEU A 124 6.12 6.61 -18.26
N LEU A 125 6.31 7.67 -17.48
CA LEU A 125 7.64 8.06 -16.99
C LEU A 125 8.10 7.10 -15.89
N ASP A 126 9.25 6.47 -16.11
CA ASP A 126 9.81 5.53 -15.14
C ASP A 126 10.41 6.24 -13.92
N PHE A 127 10.61 5.50 -12.82
CA PHE A 127 11.29 5.96 -11.62
C PHE A 127 12.68 5.33 -11.49
N PRO A 128 13.59 5.90 -10.68
CA PRO A 128 14.91 5.32 -10.47
C PRO A 128 14.87 3.86 -9.98
N ILE A 129 15.62 2.97 -10.64
CA ILE A 129 15.70 1.53 -10.30
C ILE A 129 16.17 1.26 -8.86
N SER A 130 16.94 2.19 -8.28
CA SER A 130 17.35 2.13 -6.88
C SER A 130 16.16 2.17 -5.92
N HIS A 131 15.10 2.92 -6.25
CA HIS A 131 13.88 2.96 -5.45
C HIS A 131 13.09 1.66 -5.59
N TYR A 132 13.05 1.06 -6.78
CA TYR A 132 12.47 -0.29 -6.94
C TYR A 132 13.14 -1.31 -6.02
N ASN A 133 14.47 -1.40 -6.06
CA ASN A 133 15.25 -2.35 -5.26
C ASN A 133 15.06 -2.14 -3.76
N LEU A 134 14.99 -0.88 -3.31
CA LEU A 134 14.69 -0.57 -1.92
C LEU A 134 13.33 -1.14 -1.52
N HIS A 135 12.28 -0.91 -2.32
CA HIS A 135 10.94 -1.37 -2.00
C HIS A 135 10.82 -2.90 -2.06
N GLN A 136 11.55 -3.59 -2.93
CA GLN A 136 11.66 -5.05 -2.87
C GLN A 136 12.22 -5.53 -1.51
N GLY A 137 13.22 -4.84 -0.98
CA GLY A 137 13.73 -5.07 0.37
C GLY A 137 12.67 -4.82 1.45
N VAL A 138 11.96 -3.70 1.36
CA VAL A 138 10.85 -3.35 2.29
C VAL A 138 9.76 -4.42 2.27
N SER A 139 9.33 -4.87 1.08
CA SER A 139 8.33 -5.92 0.93
C SER A 139 8.74 -7.21 1.62
N ASN A 140 10.01 -7.61 1.51
CA ASN A 140 10.53 -8.81 2.15
C ASN A 140 10.55 -8.68 3.67
N VAL A 141 10.91 -7.50 4.18
CA VAL A 141 10.84 -7.23 5.62
C VAL A 141 9.40 -7.36 6.11
N ILE A 142 8.42 -6.71 5.45
CA ILE A 142 7.01 -6.81 5.83
C ILE A 142 6.52 -8.27 5.83
N LYS A 143 6.86 -9.04 4.79
CA LYS A 143 6.53 -10.49 4.71
C LYS A 143 7.10 -11.30 5.87
N SER A 144 8.26 -10.90 6.40
CA SER A 144 8.88 -11.60 7.52
C SER A 144 8.23 -11.26 8.88
N LEU A 145 7.48 -10.16 8.97
CA LEU A 145 6.84 -9.67 10.19
C LEU A 145 5.40 -10.19 10.36
N LEU A 146 4.66 -10.33 9.25
CA LEU A 146 3.25 -10.78 9.18
C LEU A 146 3.09 -12.28 8.89
#